data_AF-A0A3D3F3H7-F1
#
_entry.id   AF-A0A3D3F3H7-F1
#
_cell.length_a   1.000
_cell.length_b   1.000
_cell.length_c   1.000
_cell.angle_alpha   90.00
_cell.angle_beta   90.00
_cell.angle_gamma   90.00
#
_symmetry.space_group_name_H-M   'P 1'
#
loop_
_entity.id
_entity.type
_entity.pdbx_description
1 polymer ?
#
loop_
_entity_poly.entity_id
_entity_poly.type
_entity_poly.pdbx_seq_one_letter_code
_entity_poly.pdbx_strand_id
1 'polypeptide(L)' 'MNGTWKFSHYNNPSLVPSNFYRTTNIRDWDDIQVPGNWQLQSDKYDPPVFTNIKYPFEPNPPFVPDAWKGLEIFGRSVK' A
#
# COMPACT_ATOMS: atom_id res chain seq x y z
N MET A 1 16.37 -4.70 8.84
CA MET A 1 16.10 -6.07 8.35
C MET A 1 15.76 -5.90 6.89
N ASN A 2 16.76 -6.13 6.03
CA ASN A 2 16.66 -5.89 4.59
C ASN A 2 16.38 -7.22 3.89
N GLY A 3 15.63 -7.20 2.79
CA GLY A 3 15.30 -8.40 2.01
C GLY A 3 13.85 -8.45 1.58
N THR A 4 13.37 -9.65 1.28
CA THR A 4 12.03 -9.90 0.75
C THR A 4 10.98 -9.93 1.86
N TRP A 5 9.90 -9.18 1.67
CA TRP A 5 8.73 -9.13 2.55
C TRP A 5 7.50 -9.53 1.76
N LYS A 6 6.54 -10.18 2.42
CA LYS A 6 5.22 -10.40 1.84
C LYS A 6 4.43 -9.11 1.93
N PHE A 7 3.83 -8.73 0.82
CA PHE A 7 3.19 -7.45 0.62
C PHE A 7 1.81 -7.63 0.03
N SER A 8 0.84 -6.87 0.55
CA SER A 8 -0.52 -6.84 0.04
C SER A 8 -0.97 -5.39 -0.05
N HIS A 9 -1.50 -5.04 -1.22
CA HIS A 9 -1.98 -3.71 -1.56
C HIS A 9 -3.50 -3.76 -1.75
N TYR A 10 -4.20 -2.80 -1.14
CA TYR A 10 -5.64 -2.65 -1.23
C TYR A 10 -5.96 -1.24 -1.70
N ASN A 11 -7.01 -1.11 -2.51
CA ASN A 11 -7.49 0.18 -3.01
C ASN A 11 -8.39 0.93 -2.01
N ASN A 12 -8.79 0.29 -0.91
CA ASN A 12 -9.65 0.88 0.12
C ASN A 12 -9.38 0.23 1.48
N PRO A 13 -9.37 0.98 2.61
CA PRO A 13 -9.05 0.42 3.93
C PRO A 13 -10.15 -0.54 4.39
N SER A 14 -11.37 -0.33 3.91
CA SER A 14 -12.53 -1.18 4.22
C SER A 14 -12.41 -2.57 3.59
N LEU A 15 -11.54 -2.74 2.58
CA LEU A 15 -11.25 -4.04 1.96
C LEU A 15 -10.21 -4.83 2.75
N VAL A 16 -9.51 -4.17 3.68
CA VAL A 16 -8.51 -4.81 4.52
C VAL A 16 -9.22 -5.75 5.49
N PRO A 17 -8.88 -7.05 5.52
CA PRO A 17 -9.47 -7.96 6.47
C PRO A 17 -9.13 -7.52 7.90
N SER A 18 -10.13 -7.39 8.77
CA SER A 18 -9.94 -6.95 10.16
C SER A 18 -8.95 -7.83 10.96
N ASN A 19 -8.74 -9.08 10.51
CA ASN A 19 -7.82 -10.04 11.12
C ASN A 19 -6.49 -10.19 10.37
N PHE A 20 -6.12 -9.26 9.48
CA PHE A 20 -4.90 -9.38 8.65
C PHE A 20 -3.63 -9.64 9.49
N TYR A 21 -3.50 -9.01 10.65
CA TYR A 21 -2.36 -9.15 11.55
C TYR A 21 -2.29 -10.51 12.26
N ARG A 22 -3.41 -11.25 12.29
CA ARG A 22 -3.50 -12.62 12.82
C ARG A 22 -3.45 -13.67 11.70
N THR A 23 -3.66 -13.26 10.46
CA THR A 23 -3.72 -14.19 9.33
C THR A 23 -2.34 -14.79 9.07
N THR A 24 -2.29 -16.12 9.00
CA THR A 24 -1.11 -16.87 8.58
C THR A 24 -1.17 -17.24 7.09
N ASN A 25 -2.34 -17.07 6.47
CA ASN A 25 -2.52 -17.34 5.05
C ASN A 25 -2.11 -16.11 4.22
N ILE A 26 -0.81 -16.00 3.97
CA ILE A 26 -0.18 -14.98 3.12
C ILE A 26 0.29 -15.57 1.77
N ARG A 27 -0.25 -16.72 1.37
CA ARG A 27 0.16 -17.44 0.15
C ARG A 27 -0.07 -16.61 -1.11
N ASP A 28 -1.14 -15.82 -1.12
CA ASP A 28 -1.54 -15.00 -2.25
C ASP A 28 -0.92 -13.59 -2.22
N TRP A 29 -0.05 -13.30 -1.24
CA TRP A 29 0.62 -12.01 -1.13
C TRP A 29 1.85 -11.97 -2.05
N ASP A 30 2.01 -10.83 -2.70
CA ASP A 30 3.17 -10.55 -3.54
C ASP A 30 4.44 -10.41 -2.67
N ASP A 31 5.60 -10.49 -3.31
CA ASP A 31 6.90 -10.28 -2.66
C ASP A 31 7.45 -8.88 -3.01
N ILE A 32 7.94 -8.16 -2.00
CA ILE A 32 8.54 -6.83 -2.15
C ILE A 32 9.93 -6.76 -1.51
N GLN A 33 10.83 -5.97 -2.09
CA GLN A 33 12.15 -5.68 -1.53
C GLN A 33 12.10 -4.49 -0.57
N VAL A 34 12.68 -4.67 0.61
CA VAL A 34 12.84 -3.62 1.63
C VAL A 34 14.34 -3.41 1.91
N PRO A 35 14.86 -2.16 1.84
CA PRO A 35 14.15 -0.93 1.51
C PRO A 35 13.93 -0.73 0.01
N GLY A 36 12.79 -0.15 -0.36
CA GLY A 36 12.45 0.23 -1.74
C GLY A 36 11.05 0.82 -1.83
N ASN A 37 10.80 1.68 -2.82
CA ASN A 37 9.47 2.26 -3.06
C ASN A 37 8.58 1.23 -3.77
N TRP A 38 7.42 0.89 -3.21
CA TRP A 38 6.54 -0.15 -3.77
C TRP A 38 6.01 0.19 -5.17
N GLN A 39 5.73 1.47 -5.41
CA GLN A 39 5.23 1.99 -6.70
C GLN A 39 6.20 1.75 -7.87
N LEU A 40 7.47 1.46 -7.59
CA LEU A 40 8.50 1.19 -8.60
C LEU A 40 8.81 -0.31 -8.75
N GLN A 41 8.23 -1.15 -7.89
CA GLN A 41 8.53 -2.59 -7.87
C GLN A 41 7.49 -3.45 -8.59
N SER A 42 6.32 -2.89 -8.91
CA SER A 42 5.30 -3.58 -9.70
C SER A 42 4.35 -2.60 -10.39
N ASP A 43 3.94 -2.95 -11.61
CA ASP A 43 2.88 -2.25 -12.36
C ASP A 43 1.46 -2.58 -11.84
N LYS A 44 1.36 -3.47 -10.84
CA LYS A 44 0.09 -3.83 -10.20
C LYS A 44 -0.37 -2.84 -9.13
N TYR A 45 0.54 -2.03 -8.61
CA TYR A 45 0.26 -1.05 -7.55
C TYR A 45 0.01 0.32 -8.14
N ASP A 46 -0.23 1.30 -7.27
CA ASP A 46 -0.45 2.66 -7.72
C ASP A 46 0.74 3.23 -8.48
N PRO A 47 0.48 3.95 -9.58
CA PRO A 47 1.52 4.63 -10.31
C PRO A 47 2.16 5.72 -9.44
N PRO A 48 3.44 6.04 -9.67
CA PRO A 48 4.08 7.15 -8.99
C PRO A 48 3.41 8.47 -9.37
N VAL A 49 3.03 9.26 -8.36
CA VAL A 49 2.34 10.54 -8.55
C VAL A 49 3.32 11.67 -8.26
N PHE A 50 3.57 12.50 -9.27
CA PHE A 50 4.44 13.66 -9.15
C PHE A 50 3.64 14.93 -9.43
N THR A 51 3.51 15.79 -8.42
CA THR A 51 2.81 17.07 -8.53
C THR A 51 3.65 18.19 -7.97
N ASN A 52 3.75 19.32 -8.68
CA ASN A 52 4.58 20.45 -8.26
C ASN A 52 3.90 21.31 -7.16
N ILE A 53 2.68 21.81 -7.43
CA ILE A 53 1.98 22.76 -6.53
C ILE A 53 0.58 22.27 -6.16
N LYS A 54 -0.09 21.53 -7.05
CA LYS A 54 -1.46 21.05 -6.82
C LYS A 54 -1.41 19.68 -6.16
N TYR A 55 -2.21 19.45 -5.12
CA TYR A 55 -2.43 18.08 -4.63
C TYR A 55 -3.03 17.23 -5.75
N PRO A 56 -2.73 15.91 -5.80
CA PRO A 56 -3.32 15.00 -6.77
C PRO A 56 -4.82 14.72 -6.48
N PHE A 57 -5.39 15.38 -5.49
CA PHE A 57 -6.79 15.34 -5.09
C PHE A 57 -7.31 16.73 -4.74
N GLU A 58 -8.63 16.88 -4.68
CA GLU A 58 -9.25 18.15 -4.26
C GLU A 58 -8.86 18.50 -2.81
N PRO A 59 -8.24 19.67 -2.58
CA PRO A 59 -7.79 20.06 -1.25
C PRO A 59 -9.00 20.44 -0.38
N ASN A 60 -9.30 19.61 0.61
CA ASN A 60 -10.33 19.88 1.63
C ASN A 60 -9.80 19.66 3.06
N PRO A 61 -8.82 20.45 3.55
CA PRO A 61 -8.20 20.20 4.85
C PRO A 61 -9.23 20.24 6.00
N PRO A 62 -9.16 19.34 7.00
CA PRO A 62 -8.17 18.27 7.22
C PRO A 62 -8.51 16.95 6.51
N PHE A 63 -9.53 16.93 5.66
CA PHE A 63 -10.06 15.74 5.03
C PHE A 63 -9.33 15.42 3.72
N VAL A 64 -8.99 14.15 3.55
CA VAL A 64 -8.66 13.57 2.26
C VAL A 64 -9.92 12.97 1.64
N PRO A 65 -10.05 12.91 0.30
CA PRO A 65 -11.18 12.25 -0.32
C PRO A 65 -11.25 10.78 0.10
N ASP A 66 -12.45 10.24 0.28
CA ASP A 66 -12.64 8.85 0.69
C ASP A 66 -12.05 7.84 -0.30
N ALA A 67 -11.97 8.21 -1.59
CA ALA A 67 -11.29 7.41 -2.61
C ALA A 67 -9.76 7.36 -2.44
N TRP A 68 -9.14 8.39 -1.82
CA TRP A 68 -7.69 8.48 -1.56
C TRP A 68 -7.30 8.02 -0.16
N LYS A 69 -8.24 7.93 0.78
CA LYS A 69 -8.05 7.27 2.08
C LYS A 69 -7.65 5.80 1.93
N GLY A 70 -7.83 5.24 0.73
CA GLY A 70 -7.76 3.82 0.45
C GLY A 70 -6.43 3.18 0.22
N LEU A 71 -5.33 3.92 0.25
CA LEU A 71 -4.02 3.36 0.00
C LEU A 71 -3.39 2.85 1.31
N GLU A 72 -3.85 1.71 1.82
CA GLU A 72 -3.22 1.03 2.95
C GLU A 72 -2.31 -0.09 2.45
N ILE A 73 -1.01 0.05 2.73
CA ILE A 73 0.04 -0.89 2.37
C ILE A 73 0.47 -1.71 3.58
N PHE A 74 0.36 -3.05 3.48
CA PHE A 74 0.74 -3.94 4.56
C PHE A 74 1.92 -4.82 4.12
N GLY A 75 3.01 -4.76 4.90
CA GLY A 75 4.20 -5.59 4.71
C GLY A 75 4.47 -6.46 5.93
N ARG A 76 4.68 -7.77 5.72
CA ARG A 76 5.16 -8.69 6.76
C ARG A 76 6.47 -9.34 6.31
N SER A 77 7.49 -9.29 7.16
CA SER A 77 8.74 -10.01 6.88
C SER A 77 8.48 -11.52 6.94
N VAL A 78 8.89 -12.22 5.88
CA VAL A 78 9.04 -13.68 5.89
C VAL A 78 10.42 -13.97 6.44
N LYS A 79 10.50 -14.71 7.55
CA LYS A 79 11.74 -15.35 7.97
C LYS A 79 11.82 -16.73 7.35
#